data_AF-A0A7J4FWP7-F1
#
_entry.id   AF-A0A7J4FWP7-F1
#
_cell.length_a   1.000
_cell.length_b   1.000
_cell.length_c   1.000
_cell.angle_alpha   90.00
_cell.angle_beta   90.00
_cell.angle_gamma   90.00
#
_symmetry.space_group_name_H-M   'P 1'
#
loop_
_entity.id
_entity.type
_entity.pdbx_description
1 polymer ?
#
loop_
_entity_poly.entity_id
_entity_poly.type
_entity_poly.pdbx_seq_one_letter_code
_entity_poly.pdbx_strand_id
1 'polypeptide(L)'
;MVKLELINEISRCAHTLKSDSASMGFNKTADLAHSMEDILMMFEEKGIKPTAELIDILFKCFDTLEVSLERVKNGEGEVRESQMFQTYSRNWRE
;
A
#
# COMPACT_ATOMS: atom_id res chain seq x y z
N MET A 1 11.64 -18.74 -1.32
CA MET A 1 10.61 -18.64 -2.38
C MET A 1 9.36 -18.11 -1.70
N VAL A 2 8.92 -16.89 -2.04
CA VAL A 2 7.63 -16.36 -1.55
C VAL A 2 6.53 -17.19 -2.19
N LYS A 3 5.55 -17.66 -1.42
CA LYS A 3 4.42 -18.43 -1.95
C LYS A 3 3.43 -17.48 -2.62
N LEU A 4 3.07 -17.74 -3.87
CA LEU A 4 2.13 -16.90 -4.63
C LEU A 4 0.78 -16.75 -3.90
N GLU A 5 0.34 -17.81 -3.21
CA GLU A 5 -0.86 -17.81 -2.36
C GLU A 5 -0.83 -16.72 -1.28
N LEU A 6 0.34 -16.48 -0.67
CA LEU A 6 0.49 -15.46 0.37
C LEU A 6 0.39 -14.05 -0.23
N ILE A 7 0.94 -13.84 -1.42
CA ILE A 7 0.82 -12.54 -2.11
C ILE A 7 -0.67 -12.28 -2.39
N ASN A 8 -1.38 -13.29 -2.93
CA ASN A 8 -2.82 -13.21 -3.23
C ASN A 8 -3.66 -12.83 -2.01
N GLU A 9 -3.31 -13.34 -0.84
CA GLU A 9 -3.98 -12.98 0.41
C GLU A 9 -3.73 -11.53 0.79
N ILE A 10 -2.48 -11.07 0.73
CA ILE A 10 -2.11 -9.68 1.08
C ILE A 10 -2.72 -8.69 0.08
N SER A 11 -2.75 -9.02 -1.21
CA SER A 11 -3.37 -8.21 -2.27
C SER A 11 -4.87 -8.00 -2.00
N ARG A 12 -5.60 -9.07 -1.66
CA ARG A 12 -7.01 -8.96 -1.25
C ARG A 12 -7.19 -8.11 0.00
N CYS A 13 -6.33 -8.27 1.00
CA CYS A 13 -6.36 -7.42 2.20
C CYS A 13 -6.14 -5.94 1.86
N ALA A 14 -5.20 -5.63 0.98
CA ALA A 14 -4.94 -4.27 0.52
C ALA A 14 -6.15 -3.68 -0.24
N HIS A 15 -6.80 -4.48 -1.09
CA HIS A 15 -8.02 -4.08 -1.80
C HIS A 15 -9.18 -3.75 -0.85
N THR A 16 -9.41 -4.59 0.16
CA THR A 16 -10.42 -4.33 1.19
C THR A 16 -10.08 -3.07 1.97
N LEU A 17 -8.83 -2.92 2.44
CA LEU A 17 -8.38 -1.75 3.18
C LEU A 17 -8.56 -0.45 2.38
N LYS A 18 -8.26 -0.47 1.08
CA LYS A 18 -8.49 0.66 0.16
C LYS A 18 -9.96 1.07 0.15
N SER A 19 -10.85 0.09 -0.09
CA SER A 19 -12.28 0.34 -0.24
C SER A 19 -12.93 0.80 1.07
N ASP A 20 -12.52 0.21 2.20
CA ASP A 20 -12.99 0.58 3.52
C ASP A 20 -12.52 1.99 3.90
N SER A 21 -11.24 2.29 3.67
CA SER A 21 -10.66 3.61 3.95
C SER A 21 -11.32 4.71 3.11
N ALA A 22 -11.53 4.46 1.82
CA ALA A 22 -12.23 5.40 0.94
C ALA A 22 -13.68 5.64 1.41
N SER A 23 -14.38 4.59 1.82
CA SER A 23 -15.76 4.68 2.33
C SER A 23 -15.85 5.46 3.65
N MET A 24 -14.81 5.39 4.49
CA MET A 24 -14.69 6.15 5.73
C MET A 24 -14.20 7.60 5.51
N GLY A 25 -13.79 7.96 4.29
CA GLY A 25 -13.23 9.27 3.96
C GLY A 25 -11.75 9.43 4.31
N PHE A 26 -11.06 8.33 4.66
CA PHE A 26 -9.62 8.26 4.89
C PHE A 26 -8.88 8.15 3.55
N ASN A 27 -8.89 9.24 2.80
CA ASN A 27 -8.40 9.27 1.42
C ASN A 27 -6.90 8.96 1.33
N LYS A 28 -6.09 9.42 2.29
CA LYS A 28 -4.64 9.15 2.28
C LYS A 28 -4.31 7.70 2.58
N THR A 29 -5.08 7.10 3.47
CA THR A 29 -4.99 5.67 3.78
C THR A 29 -5.46 4.83 2.59
N ALA A 30 -6.50 5.26 1.88
CA ALA A 30 -6.96 4.62 0.65
C ALA A 30 -5.91 4.68 -0.47
N ASP A 31 -5.27 5.83 -0.68
CA ASP A 31 -4.21 6.01 -1.69
C ASP A 31 -2.98 5.12 -1.38
N LEU A 32 -2.63 4.98 -0.11
CA LEU A 32 -1.55 4.12 0.34
C LEU A 32 -1.86 2.64 0.11
N ALA A 33 -3.08 2.20 0.50
CA ALA A 33 -3.53 0.83 0.29
C ALA A 33 -3.61 0.47 -1.21
N HIS A 34 -4.04 1.41 -2.05
CA HIS A 34 -4.02 1.25 -3.50
C HIS A 34 -2.59 1.06 -4.03
N SER A 35 -1.62 1.85 -3.55
CA SER A 35 -0.22 1.70 -3.97
C SER A 35 0.38 0.35 -3.56
N MET A 36 -0.03 -0.19 -2.41
CA MET A 36 0.37 -1.54 -1.98
C MET A 36 -0.26 -2.62 -2.86
N GLU A 37 -1.56 -2.49 -3.17
CA GLU A 37 -2.28 -3.39 -4.07
C GLU A 37 -1.61 -3.46 -5.44
N ASP A 38 -1.25 -2.31 -6.03
CA ASP A 38 -0.56 -2.25 -7.33
C ASP A 38 0.75 -3.05 -7.32
N ILE A 39 1.56 -2.92 -6.27
CA ILE A 39 2.84 -3.65 -6.15
C ILE A 39 2.60 -5.16 -6.03
N LEU A 40 1.59 -5.56 -5.25
CA LEU A 40 1.28 -6.98 -5.04
C LEU A 40 0.69 -7.61 -6.30
N MET A 41 -0.21 -6.91 -7.00
CA MET A 41 -0.74 -7.33 -8.31
C MET A 41 0.37 -7.51 -9.35
N MET A 42 1.43 -6.69 -9.32
CA MET A 42 2.58 -6.89 -10.23
C MET A 42 3.28 -8.24 -10.02
N PHE A 43 3.34 -8.73 -8.79
CA PHE A 43 3.92 -10.06 -8.52
C PHE A 43 3.00 -11.19 -8.98
N GLU A 44 1.69 -11.02 -8.85
CA GLU A 44 0.68 -12.03 -9.15
C GLU A 44 0.35 -12.11 -10.64
N GLU A 45 -0.02 -10.97 -11.25
CA GLU A 45 -0.56 -10.90 -12.61
C GLU A 45 0.55 -10.78 -13.65
N LYS A 46 1.59 -9.98 -13.36
CA LYS A 46 2.68 -9.70 -14.30
C LYS A 46 3.87 -10.65 -14.13
N GLY A 47 3.83 -11.54 -13.15
CA GLY A 47 4.90 -12.51 -12.86
C GLY A 47 6.24 -11.84 -12.52
N ILE A 48 6.22 -10.58 -12.06
CA ILE A 48 7.43 -9.86 -11.67
C ILE A 48 7.98 -10.54 -10.41
N LYS A 49 9.28 -10.87 -10.45
CA LYS A 49 9.93 -11.41 -9.25
C LYS A 49 10.05 -10.31 -8.19
N PRO A 50 9.69 -10.57 -6.93
CA PRO A 50 9.90 -9.62 -5.86
C PRO A 50 11.38 -9.22 -5.76
N THR A 51 11.65 -7.93 -5.94
CA THR A 51 12.99 -7.35 -5.72
C THR A 51 13.07 -6.81 -4.31
N ALA A 52 14.30 -6.72 -3.75
CA ALA A 52 14.50 -6.13 -2.43
C ALA A 52 13.91 -4.71 -2.35
N GLU A 53 14.08 -3.92 -3.41
CA GLU A 53 13.52 -2.56 -3.49
C GLU A 53 11.99 -2.54 -3.38
N LEU A 54 11.27 -3.43 -4.10
CA LEU A 54 9.80 -3.47 -4.04
C LEU A 54 9.30 -3.97 -2.68
N ILE A 55 10.02 -4.91 -2.07
CA ILE A 55 9.73 -5.37 -0.72
C ILE A 55 9.95 -4.26 0.32
N ASP A 56 11.04 -3.50 0.21
CA ASP A 56 11.32 -2.35 1.09
C ASP A 56 10.26 -1.26 0.95
N ILE A 57 9.74 -1.03 -0.27
CA ILE A 57 8.63 -0.10 -0.50
C ILE A 57 7.36 -0.60 0.21
N LEU A 58 7.03 -1.88 0.08
CA LEU A 58 5.88 -2.46 0.79
C LEU A 58 6.00 -2.29 2.31
N PHE A 59 7.18 -2.54 2.89
CA PHE A 59 7.42 -2.31 4.32
C PHE A 59 7.22 -0.84 4.72
N LYS A 60 7.74 0.10 3.94
CA LYS A 60 7.50 1.54 4.20
C LYS A 60 6.02 1.91 4.12
N CYS A 61 5.25 1.26 3.26
CA CYS A 61 3.80 1.45 3.23
C CYS A 61 3.14 0.93 4.51
N PHE A 62 3.53 -0.25 5.01
CA PHE A 62 3.04 -0.77 6.28
C PHE A 62 3.38 0.15 7.46
N ASP A 63 4.61 0.63 7.54
CA ASP A 63 5.03 1.58 8.59
C ASP A 63 4.19 2.87 8.53
N THR A 64 3.95 3.39 7.32
CA THR A 64 3.14 4.60 7.12
C THR A 64 1.68 4.38 7.49
N LEU A 65 1.15 3.19 7.18
CA LEU A 65 -0.22 2.80 7.55
C LEU A 65 -0.38 2.74 9.07
N GLU A 66 0.57 2.13 9.77
CA GLU A 66 0.56 2.05 11.24
C GLU A 66 0.53 3.45 11.88
N VAL A 67 1.40 4.35 11.41
CA VAL A 67 1.43 5.74 11.88
C VAL A 67 0.13 6.48 11.55
N SER A 68 -0.45 6.26 10.37
CA SER A 68 -1.74 6.88 9.99
C SER A 68 -2.88 6.43 10.89
N LEU A 69 -2.95 5.13 11.19
CA LEU A 69 -3.95 4.57 12.08
C LEU A 69 -3.81 5.11 13.52
N GLU A 70 -2.58 5.21 14.03
CA GLU A 70 -2.32 5.77 15.36
C GLU A 70 -2.77 7.23 15.45
N ARG A 71 -2.45 8.04 14.44
CA ARG A 71 -2.86 9.45 14.40
C ARG A 71 -4.38 9.62 14.30
N VAL A 72 -5.03 8.83 13.44
CA VAL A 72 -6.50 8.83 13.33
C VAL A 72 -7.13 8.46 14.67
N LYS A 73 -6.59 7.44 15.36
CA LYS A 73 -7.04 7.03 16.69
C LYS A 73 -6.88 8.13 17.74
N ASN A 74 -5.83 8.94 17.65
CA ASN A 74 -5.56 10.07 18.54
C ASN A 74 -6.30 11.36 18.15
N GLY A 75 -7.07 11.36 17.05
CA GLY A 75 -7.79 12.55 16.56
C GLY A 75 -6.90 13.56 15.81
N GLU A 76 -5.71 13.16 15.39
CA GLU A 76 -4.70 14.01 14.72
C GLU A 76 -4.80 14.01 13.19
N GLY A 77 -5.80 13.29 12.65
CA GLY A 77 -6.01 13.10 11.21
C GLY A 77 -4.96 12.19 10.55
N GLU A 78 -5.10 11.99 9.25
CA GLU A 78 -4.22 11.10 8.48
C GLU A 78 -2.78 11.62 8.36
N VAL A 79 -1.84 10.70 8.13
CA VAL A 79 -0.48 11.08 7.71
C VAL A 79 -0.57 11.88 6.40
N ARG A 80 0.08 13.04 6.39
CA ARG A 80 0.30 13.79 5.15
C ARG A 80 1.36 13.04 4.34
N GLU A 81 1.06 12.73 3.07
CA GLU A 81 1.97 12.04 2.16
C GLU A 81 3.39 12.57 2.27
N SER A 82 4.34 11.68 2.56
CA SER A 82 5.74 11.98 2.33
C SER A 82 6.00 11.95 0.82
N GLN A 83 6.82 12.88 0.34
CA GLN A 83 7.15 13.08 -1.08
C GLN A 83 7.68 11.80 -1.78
N MET A 84 8.15 10.84 -0.99
CA MET A 84 8.64 9.53 -1.40
C MET A 84 7.60 8.72 -2.19
N PHE A 85 6.32 8.75 -1.81
CA PHE A 85 5.30 7.88 -2.42
C PHE A 85 4.82 8.38 -3.79
N GLN A 86 4.83 9.70 -4.01
CA GLN A 86 4.49 10.29 -5.31
C GLN A 86 5.53 9.99 -6.39
N THR A 87 6.80 9.85 -6.01
CA THR A 87 7.88 9.51 -6.95
C THR A 87 7.71 8.09 -7.50
N TYR A 88 7.31 7.14 -6.65
CA TYR A 88 7.11 5.76 -7.11
C TYR A 88 5.78 5.61 -7.84
N SER A 89 4.66 6.15 -7.35
CA SER A 89 3.35 6.01 -8.02
C SER A 89 3.27 6.66 -9.41
N ARG A 90 4.15 7.64 -9.73
CA ARG A 90 4.30 8.22 -11.07
C ARG A 90 5.13 7.35 -12.02
N ASN A 91 6.18 6.68 -11.53
CA ASN A 91 7.10 5.92 -12.39
C ASN A 91 6.49 4.61 -12.95
N TRP A 92 5.36 4.13 -12.40
CA TRP A 92 4.75 2.85 -12.79
C TRP A 92 3.41 2.97 -13.54
N ARG A 93 2.95 4.20 -13.82
CA ARG A 93 1.71 4.47 -14.60
C ARG A 93 1.95 4.80 -16.08
N GLU A 94 3.20 4.86 -16.51
CA GLU A 94 3.63 4.93 -17.92
C GLU A 94 4.07 3.55 -18.41
#